data_AF-A0A421EHV3-F1
#
_entry.id   AF-A0A421EHV3-F1
#
_cell.length_a   1.000
_cell.length_b   1.000
_cell.length_c   1.000
_cell.angle_alpha   90.00
_cell.angle_beta   90.00
_cell.angle_gamma   90.00
#
_symmetry.space_group_name_H-M   'P 1'
#
loop_
_entity.id
_entity.type
_entity.pdbx_description
1 polymer ?
#
loop_
_entity_poly.entity_id
_entity_poly.type
_entity_poly.pdbx_seq_one_letter_code
_entity_poly.pdbx_strand_id
1 'polypeptide(L)' 'MSAPADSIEIQNVVASTGIGQELDLEALAEDLPGADFNPDNFPGLVYRTQEPKAAALIFRSGKIVCTGAKSIDD' A
#
# COMPACT_ATOMS: atom_id res chain seq x y z
N MET A 1 -33.10 -12.84 5.54
CA MET A 1 -31.69 -13.05 5.14
C MET A 1 -31.65 -13.03 3.64
N SER A 2 -30.82 -12.16 3.03
CA SER A 2 -30.69 -12.10 1.56
C SER A 2 -29.97 -13.36 1.08
N ALA A 3 -30.40 -13.91 -0.07
CA ALA A 3 -29.69 -15.00 -0.72
C ALA A 3 -28.25 -14.53 -1.07
N PRO A 4 -27.24 -15.42 -0.99
CA PRO A 4 -25.90 -15.09 -1.47
C PRO A 4 -25.94 -14.80 -2.97
N ALA A 5 -25.07 -13.90 -3.43
CA ALA A 5 -24.99 -13.51 -4.84
C ALA A 5 -24.55 -14.70 -5.73
N ASP A 6 -25.06 -14.74 -6.97
CA ASP A 6 -24.80 -15.81 -7.94
C ASP A 6 -23.37 -15.81 -8.51
N SER A 7 -22.56 -14.77 -8.22
CA SER A 7 -21.21 -14.61 -8.73
C SER A 7 -20.25 -14.01 -7.70
N ILE A 8 -18.97 -14.33 -7.84
CA ILE A 8 -17.86 -13.79 -7.03
C ILE A 8 -17.16 -12.71 -7.84
N GLU A 9 -16.97 -11.54 -7.24
CA GLU A 9 -16.23 -10.41 -7.82
C GLU A 9 -15.06 -10.02 -6.93
N ILE A 10 -13.88 -9.79 -7.53
CA ILE A 10 -12.72 -9.28 -6.81
C ILE A 10 -12.94 -7.80 -6.51
N GLN A 11 -13.01 -7.46 -5.22
CA GLN A 11 -13.17 -6.08 -4.77
C GLN A 11 -11.84 -5.40 -4.44
N ASN A 12 -10.85 -6.18 -4.02
CA ASN A 12 -9.52 -5.70 -3.66
C ASN A 12 -8.51 -6.84 -3.68
N VAL A 13 -7.31 -6.56 -4.17
CA VAL A 13 -6.12 -7.39 -4.06
C VAL A 13 -5.12 -6.68 -3.17
N VAL A 14 -4.55 -7.42 -2.21
CA VAL A 14 -3.49 -6.94 -1.32
C VAL A 14 -2.24 -7.76 -1.58
N ALA A 15 -1.15 -7.09 -1.91
CA ALA A 15 0.14 -7.71 -2.14
C ALA A 15 1.17 -7.19 -1.14
N SER A 16 2.20 -8.00 -0.85
CA SER A 16 3.31 -7.56 0.00
C SER A 16 4.63 -7.97 -0.61
N THR A 17 5.64 -7.11 -0.48
CA THR A 17 7.02 -7.37 -0.90
C THR A 17 7.99 -6.79 0.13
N GLY A 18 9.30 -6.98 -0.08
CA GLY A 18 10.34 -6.45 0.79
C GLY A 18 11.61 -6.11 0.02
N ILE A 19 12.26 -5.02 0.42
CA ILE A 19 13.52 -4.54 -0.19
C ILE A 19 14.75 -5.24 0.43
N GLY A 20 14.58 -5.90 1.58
CA GLY A 20 15.65 -6.66 2.24
C GLY A 20 16.67 -5.79 3.00
N GLN A 21 16.37 -4.52 3.20
CA GLN A 21 17.16 -3.58 4.01
C GLN A 21 16.26 -2.62 4.77
N GLU A 22 16.79 -2.00 5.82
CA GLU A 22 16.07 -0.94 6.52
C GLU A 22 16.05 0.35 5.70
N LEU A 23 14.99 1.14 5.89
CA LEU A 23 14.75 2.40 5.21
C LEU A 23 14.60 3.53 6.22
N ASP A 24 15.25 4.66 5.93
CA ASP A 24 14.94 5.92 6.59
C ASP A 24 13.66 6.51 5.98
N LEU A 25 12.56 6.47 6.75
CA LEU A 25 11.26 6.93 6.28
C LEU A 25 11.15 8.45 6.21
N GLU A 26 11.96 9.19 6.98
CA GLU A 26 11.98 10.66 6.93
C GLU A 26 12.61 11.12 5.63
N ALA A 27 13.81 10.62 5.33
CA ALA A 27 14.49 10.88 4.07
C ALA A 27 13.65 10.42 2.86
N LEU A 28 13.03 9.23 2.95
CA LEU A 28 12.18 8.71 1.87
C LEU A 28 10.94 9.58 1.63
N ALA A 29 10.35 10.19 2.67
CA ALA A 29 9.21 11.08 2.52
C ALA A 29 9.58 12.39 1.82
N GLU A 30 10.80 12.89 2.04
CA GLU A 30 11.34 14.06 1.35
C GLU A 30 11.62 13.75 -0.14
N ASP A 31 12.16 12.57 -0.43
CA ASP A 31 12.52 12.13 -1.78
C ASP A 31 11.34 11.68 -2.63
N LEU A 32 10.20 11.33 -2.01
CA LEU A 32 9.02 10.76 -2.69
C LEU A 32 7.83 11.75 -2.65
N PRO A 33 7.62 12.56 -3.71
CA PRO A 33 6.53 13.52 -3.75
C PRO A 33 5.15 12.87 -3.58
N GLY A 34 4.37 13.39 -2.63
CA GLY A 34 3.04 12.86 -2.31
C GLY A 34 3.03 11.67 -1.35
N ALA A 35 4.20 11.29 -0.82
CA ALA A 35 4.28 10.45 0.37
C ALA A 35 3.75 11.20 1.60
N ASP A 36 3.03 10.48 2.45
CA ASP A 36 2.54 10.95 3.73
C ASP A 36 3.21 10.12 4.83
N PHE A 37 4.03 10.79 5.65
CA PHE A 37 4.70 10.18 6.78
C PHE A 37 4.53 11.04 8.02
N ASN A 38 3.83 10.48 9.00
CA ASN A 38 3.73 11.04 10.35
C ASN A 38 3.79 9.87 11.36
N PRO A 39 4.95 9.64 12.01
CA PRO A 39 5.15 8.49 12.89
C PRO A 39 4.24 8.49 14.12
N ASP A 40 3.74 9.66 14.54
CA ASP A 40 2.79 9.77 15.66
C ASP A 40 1.40 9.20 15.30
N ASN A 41 1.03 9.28 14.01
CA ASN A 41 -0.25 8.79 13.51
C ASN A 41 -0.15 7.35 12.99
N PHE A 42 0.92 7.02 12.27
CA PHE A 42 1.12 5.72 11.64
C PHE A 42 2.61 5.39 11.49
N PRO A 43 3.07 4.17 11.87
CA PRO A 43 4.50 3.82 11.87
C PRO A 43 5.13 3.57 10.48
N GLY A 44 4.36 3.71 9.40
CA GLY A 44 4.83 3.53 8.03
C GLY A 44 4.62 4.79 7.18
N LEU A 45 5.31 4.85 6.05
CA LEU A 45 5.07 5.85 5.02
C LEU A 45 3.91 5.38 4.13
N VAL A 46 2.98 6.28 3.83
CA VAL A 46 1.85 6.01 2.94
C VAL A 46 2.10 6.71 1.61
N TYR A 47 2.18 5.93 0.55
CA TYR A 47 2.32 6.44 -0.82
C TYR A 47 1.10 6.04 -1.65
N ARG A 48 0.52 6.96 -2.40
CA ARG A 48 -0.68 6.70 -3.23
C ARG A 48 -0.33 6.83 -4.70
N THR A 49 -0.57 5.76 -5.46
CA THR A 49 -0.38 5.75 -6.90
C THR A 49 -1.63 6.27 -7.60
N GLN A 50 -1.45 6.96 -8.74
CA GLN A 50 -2.58 7.49 -9.52
C GLN A 50 -3.16 6.44 -10.47
N GLU A 51 -2.30 5.63 -11.09
CA GLU A 51 -2.68 4.56 -12.02
C GLU A 51 -1.69 3.38 -11.87
N PRO A 52 -2.13 2.22 -11.34
CA PRO A 52 -3.45 1.96 -10.76
C PRO A 52 -3.73 2.81 -9.51
N LYS A 53 -5.00 2.99 -9.16
CA LYS A 53 -5.39 3.68 -7.91
C LYS A 53 -5.18 2.76 -6.72
N ALA A 54 -3.98 2.80 -6.13
CA ALA A 54 -3.59 1.96 -5.02
C ALA A 54 -2.85 2.77 -3.94
N ALA A 55 -2.66 2.14 -2.79
CA ALA A 55 -1.85 2.65 -1.69
C ALA A 55 -0.75 1.65 -1.34
N ALA A 56 0.49 2.13 -1.33
CA ALA A 56 1.65 1.44 -0.82
C ALA A 56 1.95 1.92 0.61
N LEU A 57 2.04 0.99 1.55
CA LEU A 57 2.45 1.19 2.93
C LEU A 57 3.89 0.69 3.06
N ILE A 58 4.83 1.59 3.31
CA ILE A 58 6.27 1.31 3.38
C ILE A 58 6.72 1.39 4.83
N PHE A 59 7.38 0.35 5.33
CA PHE A 59 7.84 0.27 6.71
C PHE A 59 9.35 0.40 6.81
N ARG A 60 9.84 0.86 7.97
CA ARG A 60 11.29 0.99 8.26
C ARG A 60 12.06 -0.31 8.03
N SER A 61 11.44 -1.48 8.21
CA SER A 61 12.06 -2.78 7.93
C SER A 61 12.28 -3.08 6.45
N GLY A 62 11.90 -2.18 5.54
CA GLY A 62 11.92 -2.41 4.10
C GLY A 62 10.74 -3.23 3.58
N LYS A 63 9.80 -3.62 4.44
CA LYS A 63 8.54 -4.26 4.03
C LYS A 63 7.63 -3.23 3.33
N ILE A 64 6.99 -3.65 2.25
CA ILE A 64 6.01 -2.85 1.51
C ILE A 64 4.72 -3.67 1.41
N VAL A 65 3.57 -3.02 1.64
CA VAL A 65 2.24 -3.59 1.42
C VAL A 65 1.48 -2.71 0.43
N CYS A 66 1.04 -3.27 -0.69
CA CYS A 66 0.18 -2.61 -1.67
C CYS A 66 -1.27 -3.07 -1.50
N THR A 67 -2.22 -2.13 -1.51
CA THR A 67 -3.66 -2.39 -1.41
C THR A 67 -4.44 -1.42 -2.30
N GLY A 68 -5.65 -1.80 -2.71
CA GLY A 68 -6.53 -0.99 -3.56
C GLY A 68 -6.54 -1.42 -5.03
N ALA A 69 -5.72 -2.40 -5.40
CA ALA A 69 -5.72 -3.02 -6.73
C ALA A 69 -6.97 -3.88 -6.94
N LYS A 70 -7.51 -3.95 -8.16
CA LYS A 70 -8.67 -4.79 -8.50
C LYS A 70 -8.28 -6.11 -9.15
N SER A 71 -7.04 -6.21 -9.61
CA SER A 71 -6.48 -7.43 -10.19
C SER A 71 -5.05 -7.63 -9.69
N ILE A 72 -4.43 -8.75 -10.07
CA ILE A 72 -3.01 -9.02 -9.79
C ILE A 72 -2.11 -8.28 -10.80
N ASP A 73 -2.64 -7.98 -11.98
CA ASP A 73 -1.93 -7.30 -13.06
C ASP A 73 -1.95 -5.76 -12.91
N ASP A 74 -2.83 -5.25 -12.03
CA ASP A 74 -2.87 -3.85 -11.59
C ASP A 74 -1.66 -3.53 -10.69
#